data_AF-A0A8T9B4C4-F1
#
_entry.id   AF-A0A8T9B4C4-F1
#
_cell.length_a   1.000
_cell.length_b   1.000
_cell.length_c   1.000
_cell.angle_alpha   90.00
_cell.angle_beta   90.00
_cell.angle_gamma   90.00
#
_symmetry.space_group_name_H-M   'P 1'
#
loop_
_entity.id
_entity.type
_entity.pdbx_description
1 polymer ?
#
loop_
_entity_poly.entity_id
_entity_poly.type
_entity_poly.pdbx_seq_one_letter_code
_entity_poly.pdbx_strand_id
1 'polypeptide(L)'
;MKSSLAKLAYCHYPKEYLWTCTLVSTWEPCAMCSATIYWAHIGRVIYAASNEQLASLTGPGNKENFTMKWHTRDILLDQQKDVEVIGPVEGMDRVVVEESDGYWRTTRQ
;
A
#
# COMPACT_ATOMS: atom_id res chain seq x y z
N MET A 1 -2.30 -10.54 1.87
CA MET A 1 -1.77 -9.32 2.55
C MET A 1 -0.40 -8.97 1.96
N LYS A 2 -0.09 -7.68 1.73
CA LYS A 2 1.15 -7.24 1.05
C LYS A 2 2.41 -7.63 1.83
N SER A 3 2.35 -7.59 3.16
CA SER A 3 3.44 -8.07 4.04
C SER A 3 3.74 -9.56 3.87
N SER A 4 2.72 -10.41 3.74
CA SER A 4 2.91 -11.85 3.47
C SER A 4 3.60 -12.09 2.13
N LEU A 5 3.19 -11.36 1.08
CA LEU A 5 3.83 -11.45 -0.24
C LEU A 5 5.31 -11.02 -0.16
N ALA A 6 5.59 -9.87 0.46
CA ALA A 6 6.95 -9.37 0.60
C ALA A 6 7.84 -10.33 1.42
N LYS A 7 7.30 -10.92 2.49
CA LYS A 7 8.00 -11.92 3.29
C LYS A 7 8.32 -13.19 2.48
N LEU A 8 7.35 -13.70 1.73
CA LEU A 8 7.56 -14.86 0.86
C LEU A 8 8.61 -14.55 -0.22
N ALA A 9 8.52 -13.39 -0.87
CA ALA A 9 9.50 -12.97 -1.87
C ALA A 9 10.93 -12.92 -1.29
N TYR A 10 11.09 -12.34 -0.10
CA TYR A 10 12.37 -12.33 0.61
C TYR A 10 12.92 -13.74 0.91
N CYS A 11 12.06 -14.71 1.23
CA CYS A 11 12.49 -16.08 1.49
C CYS A 11 12.91 -16.85 0.22
N HIS A 12 12.40 -16.47 -0.95
CA HIS A 12 12.55 -17.24 -2.19
C HIS A 12 13.51 -16.61 -3.21
N TYR A 13 13.85 -15.33 -3.06
CA TYR A 13 14.67 -14.62 -4.04
C TYR A 13 15.80 -13.83 -3.39
N PRO A 14 16.94 -13.67 -4.09
CA PRO A 14 18.04 -12.84 -3.60
C PRO A 14 17.68 -11.35 -3.61
N LYS A 15 18.33 -10.58 -2.73
CA LYS A 15 18.04 -9.15 -2.51
C LYS A 15 18.27 -8.33 -3.78
N GLU A 16 19.31 -8.67 -4.54
CA GLU A 16 19.70 -8.00 -5.78
C GLU A 16 18.58 -8.11 -6.83
N TYR A 17 17.94 -9.28 -6.90
CA TYR A 17 16.79 -9.49 -7.77
C TYR A 17 15.58 -8.69 -7.28
N LEU A 18 15.28 -8.73 -5.98
CA LEU A 18 14.15 -8.02 -5.40
C LEU A 18 14.28 -6.49 -5.58
N TRP A 19 15.50 -5.96 -5.64
CA TRP A 19 15.78 -4.55 -5.98
C TRP A 19 15.36 -4.16 -7.39
N THR A 20 15.27 -5.11 -8.31
CA THR A 20 14.72 -4.87 -9.65
C THR A 20 13.21 -5.08 -9.72
N CYS A 21 12.60 -5.65 -8.67
CA CYS A 21 11.20 -6.00 -8.65
C CYS A 21 10.30 -4.82 -8.30
N THR A 22 9.05 -4.91 -8.77
CA THR A 22 7.99 -3.96 -8.47
C THR A 22 6.83 -4.67 -7.76
N LEU A 23 6.44 -4.18 -6.58
CA LEU A 23 5.20 -4.60 -5.93
C LEU A 23 4.05 -3.71 -6.41
N VAL A 24 3.07 -4.30 -7.07
CA VAL A 24 1.85 -3.61 -7.51
C VAL A 24 0.72 -3.89 -6.53
N SER A 25 -0.01 -2.86 -6.11
CA SER A 25 -1.12 -3.00 -5.17
C SER A 25 -2.32 -2.12 -5.53
N THR A 26 -3.52 -2.60 -5.25
CA THR A 26 -4.77 -1.85 -5.47
C THR A 26 -4.84 -0.61 -4.59
N TRP A 27 -4.64 -0.80 -3.28
CA TRP A 27 -4.57 0.28 -2.30
C TRP A 27 -3.12 0.57 -1.92
N GLU A 28 -2.84 1.75 -1.42
CA GLU A 28 -1.55 2.11 -0.86
C GLU A 28 -1.14 1.15 0.28
N PRO A 29 0.13 0.74 0.39
CA PRO A 29 0.60 -0.01 1.55
C PRO A 29 0.37 0.76 2.87
N CYS A 30 -0.16 0.08 3.88
CA CYS A 30 -0.22 0.62 5.24
C CYS A 30 1.17 0.58 5.88
N ALA A 31 1.36 1.26 7.02
CA ALA A 31 2.66 1.35 7.71
C ALA A 31 3.41 0.01 7.84
N MET A 32 2.72 -1.04 8.28
CA MET A 32 3.33 -2.36 8.41
C MET A 32 3.80 -2.92 7.06
N CYS A 33 2.99 -2.76 6.01
CA CYS A 33 3.35 -3.25 4.67
C CYS A 33 4.49 -2.43 4.07
N SER A 34 4.47 -1.10 4.21
CA SER A 34 5.54 -0.21 3.74
C SER A 34 6.89 -0.57 4.38
N ALA A 35 6.91 -0.75 5.70
CA ALA A 35 8.11 -1.20 6.40
C ALA A 35 8.56 -2.61 5.96
N THR A 36 7.62 -3.53 5.74
CA THR A 36 7.96 -4.89 5.27
C THR A 36 8.59 -4.86 3.88
N ILE A 37 8.06 -4.05 2.96
CA ILE A 37 8.58 -3.88 1.59
C ILE A 37 10.02 -3.36 1.62
N TYR A 38 10.27 -2.33 2.43
CA TYR A 38 11.61 -1.79 2.65
C TYR A 38 12.61 -2.85 3.15
N TRP A 39 12.22 -3.64 4.14
CA TRP A 39 13.07 -4.70 4.70
C TRP A 39 13.20 -5.93 3.81
N ALA A 40 12.21 -6.22 2.98
CA ALA A 40 12.24 -7.30 1.99
C ALA A 40 13.14 -6.98 0.79
N HIS A 41 13.69 -5.77 0.70
CA HIS A 41 14.49 -5.32 -0.43
C HIS A 41 13.69 -5.35 -1.74
N ILE A 42 12.47 -4.84 -1.77
CA ILE A 42 11.72 -4.61 -3.02
C ILE A 42 11.94 -3.17 -3.49
N GLY A 43 12.46 -2.99 -4.71
CA GLY A 43 12.96 -1.69 -5.17
C GLY A 43 11.88 -0.67 -5.56
N ARG A 44 10.69 -1.14 -5.96
CA ARG A 44 9.59 -0.26 -6.36
C ARG A 44 8.26 -0.73 -5.81
N VAL A 45 7.41 0.22 -5.45
CA VAL A 45 5.99 -0.01 -5.18
C VAL A 45 5.12 0.90 -6.05
N ILE A 46 4.08 0.32 -6.65
CA ILE A 46 3.05 1.04 -7.40
C ILE A 46 1.71 0.77 -6.74
N TYR A 47 0.93 1.81 -6.46
CA TYR A 47 -0.43 1.66 -5.95
C TYR A 47 -1.47 2.50 -6.69
N ALA A 48 -2.68 1.95 -6.85
CA ALA A 48 -3.74 2.62 -7.60
C ALA A 48 -4.45 3.71 -6.78
N ALA A 49 -4.95 3.42 -5.56
CA ALA A 49 -5.63 4.39 -4.70
C ALA A 49 -4.91 4.59 -3.34
N SER A 50 -4.99 5.79 -2.77
CA SER A 50 -4.27 6.19 -1.55
C SER A 50 -4.97 5.77 -0.25
N ASN A 51 -4.23 5.75 0.87
CA ASN A 51 -4.81 5.54 2.20
C ASN A 51 -5.78 6.68 2.58
N GLU A 52 -5.56 7.89 2.08
CA GLU A 52 -6.47 9.03 2.28
C GLU A 52 -7.81 8.77 1.59
N GLN A 53 -7.79 8.31 0.33
CA GLN A 53 -9.01 7.92 -0.40
C GLN A 53 -9.75 6.79 0.34
N LEU A 54 -9.02 5.82 0.91
CA LEU A 54 -9.62 4.75 1.71
C LEU A 54 -10.26 5.30 2.98
N ALA A 55 -9.59 6.21 3.69
CA ALA A 55 -10.13 6.81 4.90
C ALA A 55 -11.38 7.64 4.62
N SER A 56 -11.38 8.43 3.54
CA SER A 56 -12.56 9.15 3.05
C SER A 56 -13.69 8.19 2.67
N LEU A 57 -13.36 7.08 2.01
CA LEU A 57 -14.31 6.05 1.65
C LEU A 57 -14.95 5.44 2.90
N THR A 58 -14.18 4.96 3.87
CA THR A 58 -14.70 4.26 5.05
C THR A 58 -15.34 5.16 6.11
N GLY A 59 -15.10 6.47 6.05
CA GLY A 59 -15.63 7.43 7.01
C GLY A 59 -14.90 7.43 8.37
N PRO A 60 -15.08 8.51 9.17
CA PRO A 60 -14.44 8.65 10.47
C PRO A 60 -14.99 7.63 11.49
N GLY A 61 -14.11 7.06 12.31
CA GLY A 61 -14.52 6.16 13.39
C GLY A 61 -15.06 4.79 12.94
N ASN A 62 -14.78 4.39 11.70
CA ASN A 62 -15.17 3.08 11.18
C ASN A 62 -14.54 1.96 12.05
N LYS A 63 -15.41 1.12 12.65
CA LYS A 63 -14.98 0.05 13.58
C LYS A 63 -14.34 -1.15 12.88
N GLU A 64 -14.61 -1.33 11.59
CA GLU A 64 -14.04 -2.40 10.77
C GLU A 64 -12.70 -1.98 10.16
N ASN A 65 -12.50 -0.67 9.95
CA ASN A 65 -11.27 -0.16 9.35
C ASN A 65 -10.82 1.17 9.95
N PHE A 66 -9.92 1.06 10.93
CA PHE A 66 -9.20 2.18 11.51
C PHE A 66 -8.04 2.64 10.61
N THR A 67 -8.37 3.08 9.39
CA THR A 67 -7.38 3.50 8.39
C THR A 67 -6.46 4.57 8.97
N MET A 68 -5.16 4.28 9.02
CA MET A 68 -4.15 5.26 9.42
C MET A 68 -3.99 6.31 8.33
N LYS A 69 -3.80 7.57 8.73
CA LYS A 69 -3.56 8.69 7.81
C LYS A 69 -2.20 8.62 7.09
N TRP A 70 -1.25 7.84 7.61
CA TRP A 70 0.10 7.77 7.05
C TRP A 70 0.14 7.17 5.64
N HIS A 71 0.89 7.83 4.78
CA HIS A 71 1.23 7.37 3.45
C HIS A 71 2.50 6.51 3.48
N THR A 72 2.69 5.72 2.43
CA THR A 72 3.93 4.94 2.23
C THR A 72 5.14 5.86 2.23
N ARG A 73 5.02 7.05 1.64
CA ARG A 73 6.09 8.05 1.62
C ARG A 73 6.45 8.54 3.02
N ASP A 74 5.46 8.74 3.89
CA ASP A 74 5.70 9.17 5.28
C ASP A 74 6.51 8.13 6.06
N ILE A 75 6.25 6.85 5.82
CA ILE A 75 6.92 5.73 6.50
C ILE A 75 8.35 5.52 5.98
N LEU A 76 8.63 5.98 4.77
CA LEU A 76 9.94 5.90 4.11
C LEU A 76 10.71 7.23 4.16
N LEU A 77 10.25 8.21 4.95
CA LEU A 77 11.02 9.43 5.21
C LEU A 77 12.36 9.07 5.87
N ASP A 78 13.42 9.80 5.49
CA ASP A 78 14.79 9.63 5.99
C ASP A 78 15.36 8.19 5.86
N GLN A 79 14.94 7.47 4.82
CA GLN A 79 15.40 6.11 4.55
C GLN A 79 16.84 6.01 4.03
N GLN A 80 17.47 4.85 4.23
CA GLN A 80 18.81 4.55 3.69
C GLN A 80 18.79 3.79 2.36
N LYS A 81 17.61 3.35 1.91
CA LYS A 81 17.43 2.57 0.67
C LYS A 81 16.57 3.39 -0.28
N ASP A 82 16.89 3.50 -1.56
CA ASP A 82 16.06 4.28 -2.49
C ASP A 82 14.89 3.45 -3.04
N VAL A 83 13.83 3.27 -2.24
CA VAL A 83 12.61 2.59 -2.70
C VAL A 83 11.74 3.57 -3.49
N GLU A 84 11.49 3.26 -4.75
CA GLU A 84 10.64 4.10 -5.62
C GLU A 84 9.16 3.88 -5.29
N VAL A 85 8.43 4.97 -5.06
CA VAL A 85 7.00 4.96 -4.72
C VAL A 85 6.20 5.69 -5.79
N ILE A 86 5.45 4.93 -6.60
CA ILE A 86 4.55 5.47 -7.63
C ILE A 86 3.10 5.29 -7.19
N GLY A 87 2.33 6.36 -7.31
CA GLY A 87 0.90 6.34 -6.99
C GLY A 87 0.46 7.54 -6.15
N PRO A 88 -0.86 7.76 -6.02
CA PRO A 88 -1.93 6.99 -6.67
C PRO A 88 -1.86 7.10 -8.20
N VAL A 89 -2.19 6.01 -8.92
CA VAL A 89 -2.15 5.99 -10.39
C VAL A 89 -3.39 6.69 -10.93
N GLU A 90 -3.18 7.78 -11.67
CA GLU A 90 -4.25 8.60 -12.22
C GLU A 90 -5.25 7.77 -13.05
N GLY A 91 -6.54 7.94 -12.78
CA GLY A 91 -7.63 7.27 -13.48
C GLY A 91 -7.93 5.86 -12.96
N MET A 92 -6.95 5.17 -12.37
CA MET A 92 -7.18 3.87 -11.72
C MET A 92 -7.74 4.01 -10.31
N ASP A 93 -7.40 5.10 -9.63
CA ASP A 93 -7.87 5.42 -8.28
C ASP A 93 -9.40 5.47 -8.20
N ARG A 94 -10.07 6.09 -9.18
CA ARG A 94 -11.54 6.15 -9.27
C ARG A 94 -12.18 4.76 -9.36
N VAL A 95 -11.65 3.92 -10.24
CA VAL A 95 -12.14 2.53 -10.41
C VAL A 95 -12.02 1.76 -9.10
N VAL A 96 -10.87 1.89 -8.42
CA VAL A 96 -10.64 1.22 -7.13
C VAL A 96 -11.62 1.70 -6.06
N VAL A 97 -11.87 3.00 -5.98
CA VAL A 97 -12.79 3.61 -5.02
C VAL A 97 -14.23 3.15 -5.30
N GLU A 98 -14.69 3.20 -6.55
CA GLU A 98 -16.05 2.79 -6.97
C GLU A 98 -16.31 1.31 -6.69
N GLU A 99 -15.39 0.42 -7.09
CA GLU A 99 -15.53 -1.02 -6.86
C GLU A 99 -15.46 -1.36 -5.35
N SER A 100 -14.59 -0.68 -4.61
CA SER A 100 -14.50 -0.85 -3.16
C SER A 100 -15.72 -0.29 -2.43
N ASP A 101 -16.45 0.65 -3.04
CA ASP A 101 -17.63 1.27 -2.44
C ASP A 101 -18.72 0.23 -2.18
N GLY A 102 -18.93 -0.69 -3.13
CA GLY A 102 -19.91 -1.76 -3.03
C GLY A 102 -19.78 -2.60 -1.76
N TYR A 103 -18.54 -2.83 -1.27
CA TYR A 103 -18.26 -3.51 -0.01
C TYR A 103 -18.43 -2.55 1.18
N TRP A 104 -17.68 -1.45 1.18
CA TRP A 104 -17.56 -0.57 2.34
C TRP A 104 -18.85 0.18 2.67
N ARG A 105 -19.77 0.37 1.72
CA ARG A 105 -21.06 1.04 1.99
C ARG A 105 -21.90 0.33 3.06
N THR A 106 -21.68 -0.96 3.27
CA THR A 106 -22.42 -1.76 4.26
C THR A 106 -21.85 -1.61 5.68
N THR A 107 -20.63 -1.09 5.80
CA THR A 107 -19.87 -0.99 7.06
C THR A 107 -19.55 0.45 7.47
N ARG A 108 -19.88 1.43 6.64
CA ARG A 108 -19.87 2.86 6.98
C ARG A 108 -21.12 3.18 7.81
N GLN A 109 -20.93 3.83 8.95
CA GLN A 109 -22.03 4.40 9.75
C GLN A 109 -22.33 5.83 9.31
#